data_AF-A0A7V8AM37-F1
#
_entry.id   AF-A0A7V8AM37-F1
#
_cell.length_a   1.000
_cell.length_b   1.000
_cell.length_c   1.000
_cell.angle_alpha   90.00
_cell.angle_beta   90.00
_cell.angle_gamma   90.00
#
_symmetry.space_group_name_H-M   'P 1'
#
loop_
_entity.id
_entity.type
_entity.pdbx_description
1 polymer ?
#
loop_
_entity_poly.entity_id
_entity_poly.type
_entity_poly.pdbx_seq_one_letter_code
_entity_poly.pdbx_strand_id
1 'polypeptide(L)'
;MTRRTTATGKKPHNDDLGDLKGDDKAEAKRNNKAAKLWISGLEAVKRKLGLQAVYDLSVTPFFLRGSSYAEGTLFPWTVSDFSLMDAIECGIVKLPRVPIADNVPGGDMPKFRNLWASIGKKMPKASCGGGARVLDPLSLSAELQTALYALYGHYEKTFDLWQKEGMPVPPVFIIVCNNTTTSKLIHDFIAGFERRNDDLGKRSPCPVPQP
;
A
#
# COMPACT_ATOMS: atom_id res chain seq x y z
N MET A 1 35.13 25.68 -1.29
CA MET A 1 35.58 24.29 -1.51
C MET A 1 34.35 23.43 -1.80
N THR A 2 33.86 23.49 -3.04
CA THR A 2 32.54 22.96 -3.42
C THR A 2 32.71 21.50 -3.83
N ARG A 3 32.40 20.55 -2.94
CA ARG A 3 32.37 19.12 -3.31
C ARG A 3 31.30 18.95 -4.38
N ARG A 4 31.73 18.74 -5.63
CA ARG A 4 30.89 18.13 -6.65
C ARG A 4 30.66 16.69 -6.21
N THR A 5 29.52 16.41 -5.58
CA THR A 5 28.95 15.07 -5.62
C THR A 5 28.40 14.85 -7.02
N THR A 6 29.28 14.57 -7.96
CA THR A 6 28.88 13.85 -9.17
C THR A 6 28.34 12.51 -8.68
N ALA A 7 27.03 12.32 -8.78
CA ALA A 7 26.39 11.01 -8.66
C ALA A 7 26.80 10.13 -9.87
N THR A 8 28.09 9.95 -10.07
CA THR A 8 28.70 8.89 -10.89
C THR A 8 29.00 7.73 -9.95
N GLY A 9 27.97 7.23 -9.28
CA GLY A 9 28.02 5.94 -8.63
C GLY A 9 27.99 4.87 -9.72
N LYS A 10 29.10 4.14 -9.87
CA LYS A 10 29.16 2.92 -10.68
C LYS A 10 27.97 2.05 -10.26
N LYS A 11 27.02 1.78 -11.18
CA LYS A 11 25.86 0.94 -10.85
C LYS A 11 26.40 -0.41 -10.36
N PRO A 12 26.11 -0.84 -9.13
CA PRO A 12 26.35 -2.23 -8.78
C PRO A 12 25.54 -3.10 -9.75
N HIS A 13 26.10 -4.24 -10.15
CA HIS A 13 25.38 -5.21 -10.95
C HIS A 13 24.56 -6.04 -9.97
N ASN A 14 23.24 -5.85 -9.96
CA ASN A 14 22.33 -6.72 -9.23
C ASN A 14 21.63 -7.67 -10.20
N ASP A 15 21.81 -8.97 -9.99
CA ASP A 15 21.22 -10.06 -10.78
C ASP A 15 19.70 -10.23 -10.53
N ASP A 16 19.16 -9.61 -9.46
CA ASP A 16 17.73 -9.66 -9.08
C ASP A 16 16.78 -9.09 -10.15
N LEU A 17 17.29 -8.28 -11.09
CA LEU A 17 16.51 -7.75 -12.22
C LEU A 17 16.01 -8.86 -13.16
N GLY A 18 16.71 -10.00 -13.21
CA GLY A 18 16.34 -11.17 -14.00
C GLY A 18 15.14 -11.93 -13.42
N ASP A 19 14.94 -11.84 -12.10
CA ASP A 19 13.99 -12.67 -11.35
C ASP A 19 12.59 -12.05 -11.19
N LEU A 20 12.39 -10.79 -11.58
CA LEU A 20 11.07 -10.14 -11.54
C LEU A 20 10.12 -10.74 -12.59
N LYS A 21 8.97 -11.23 -12.15
CA LYS A 21 7.93 -11.80 -13.02
C LYS A 21 6.66 -10.94 -13.01
N GLY A 22 5.95 -10.91 -14.14
CA GLY A 22 4.59 -10.34 -14.23
C GLY A 22 4.50 -8.87 -13.83
N ASP A 23 3.61 -8.58 -12.88
CA ASP A 23 3.24 -7.23 -12.44
C ASP A 23 4.41 -6.49 -11.77
N ASP A 24 5.25 -7.18 -11.00
CA ASP A 24 6.41 -6.59 -10.30
C ASP A 24 7.40 -5.95 -11.30
N LYS A 25 7.60 -6.59 -12.46
CA LYS A 25 8.47 -6.05 -13.53
C LYS A 25 7.84 -4.83 -14.20
N ALA A 26 6.53 -4.84 -14.39
CA ALA A 26 5.80 -3.71 -14.98
C ALA A 26 5.83 -2.50 -14.05
N GLU A 27 5.65 -2.72 -12.75
CA GLU A 27 5.73 -1.70 -11.71
C GLU A 27 7.14 -1.12 -11.60
N ALA A 28 8.18 -1.96 -11.51
CA ALA A 28 9.57 -1.50 -11.47
C ALA A 28 9.92 -0.63 -12.70
N LYS A 29 9.43 -1.00 -13.89
CA LYS A 29 9.62 -0.19 -15.11
C LYS A 29 8.89 1.14 -15.04
N ARG A 30 7.67 1.16 -14.49
CA ARG A 30 6.86 2.38 -14.31
C ARG A 30 7.52 3.33 -13.30
N ASN A 31 7.97 2.80 -12.16
CA ASN A 31 8.66 3.57 -11.13
C ASN A 31 9.96 4.18 -11.66
N ASN A 32 10.75 3.42 -12.43
CA ASN A 32 11.94 3.95 -13.10
C ASN A 32 11.63 5.07 -14.11
N LYS A 33 10.53 4.98 -14.86
CA LYS A 33 10.11 6.06 -15.77
C LYS A 33 9.69 7.31 -15.00
N ALA A 34 8.94 7.14 -13.90
CA ALA A 34 8.51 8.25 -13.05
C ALA A 34 9.72 8.94 -12.38
N ALA A 35 10.68 8.17 -11.86
CA ALA A 35 11.91 8.70 -11.27
C ALA A 35 12.72 9.54 -12.28
N LYS A 36 12.82 9.08 -13.54
CA LYS A 36 13.47 9.86 -14.61
C LYS A 36 12.78 11.21 -14.84
N LEU A 37 11.44 11.23 -14.82
CA LEU A 37 10.67 12.46 -15.00
C LEU A 37 10.97 13.49 -13.89
N TRP A 38 11.03 13.05 -12.63
CA TRP A 38 11.38 13.90 -11.49
C TRP A 38 12.77 14.50 -11.62
N ILE A 39 13.76 13.70 -11.99
CA ILE A 39 15.14 14.19 -12.20
C ILE A 39 15.17 15.22 -13.34
N SER A 40 14.51 14.94 -14.47
CA SER A 40 14.42 15.89 -15.58
C SER A 40 13.73 17.20 -15.19
N GLY A 41 12.71 17.13 -14.31
CA GLY A 41 12.04 18.29 -13.75
C GLY A 41 12.98 19.16 -12.90
N LEU A 42 13.73 18.54 -11.98
CA LEU A 42 14.72 19.24 -11.16
C LEU A 42 15.83 19.88 -12.01
N GLU A 43 16.31 19.19 -13.04
CA GLU A 43 17.28 19.75 -13.99
C GLU A 43 16.73 20.95 -14.76
N ALA A 44 15.45 20.90 -15.17
CA ALA A 44 14.80 22.00 -15.85
C ALA A 44 14.69 23.24 -14.95
N VAL A 45 14.29 23.05 -13.69
CA VAL A 45 14.23 24.12 -12.68
C VAL A 45 15.63 24.70 -12.45
N LYS A 46 16.65 23.84 -12.26
CA LYS A 46 18.05 24.28 -12.10
C LYS A 46 18.53 25.16 -13.25
N ARG A 47 18.20 24.80 -14.51
CA ARG A 47 18.62 25.58 -15.70
C ARG A 47 17.94 26.94 -15.81
N LYS A 48 16.68 27.06 -15.37
CA LYS A 48 15.87 28.27 -15.58
C LYS A 48 15.88 29.22 -14.39
N LEU A 49 15.85 28.69 -13.17
CA LEU A 49 15.69 29.46 -11.93
C LEU A 49 16.88 29.32 -10.98
N GLY A 50 17.75 28.32 -11.21
CA GLY A 50 18.74 27.90 -10.24
C GLY A 50 18.13 27.00 -9.15
N LEU A 51 18.98 26.23 -8.49
CA LEU A 51 18.63 25.44 -7.30
C LEU A 51 19.76 25.58 -6.29
N GLN A 52 19.42 25.97 -5.06
CA GLN A 52 20.40 26.09 -3.96
C GLN A 52 20.66 24.74 -3.29
N ALA A 53 19.59 23.99 -3.00
CA ALA A 53 19.65 22.69 -2.36
C ALA A 53 18.45 21.82 -2.79
N VAL A 54 18.61 20.50 -2.64
CA VAL A 54 17.53 19.51 -2.82
C VAL A 54 17.55 18.61 -1.60
N TYR A 55 16.41 18.48 -0.94
CA TYR A 55 16.21 17.58 0.19
C TYR A 55 15.34 16.42 -0.25
N ASP A 56 15.84 15.20 -0.09
CA ASP A 56 15.10 13.97 -0.31
C ASP A 56 14.62 13.44 1.04
N LEU A 57 13.30 13.37 1.23
CA LEU A 57 12.66 12.91 2.45
C LEU A 57 11.94 11.60 2.14
N SER A 58 12.45 10.50 2.69
CA SER A 58 11.90 9.17 2.49
C SER A 58 11.68 8.45 3.81
N VAL A 59 10.56 7.74 3.93
CA VAL A 59 10.23 6.86 5.06
C VAL A 59 10.97 5.52 4.95
N THR A 60 11.38 5.15 3.73
CA THR A 60 12.10 3.91 3.42
C THR A 60 13.27 4.25 2.51
N PRO A 61 14.38 4.81 3.04
CA PRO A 61 15.49 5.31 2.24
C PRO A 61 16.40 4.18 1.72
N PHE A 62 15.81 3.07 1.28
CA PHE A 62 16.51 1.90 0.78
C PHE A 62 15.98 1.45 -0.58
N PHE A 63 16.83 0.76 -1.32
CA PHE A 63 16.47 0.20 -2.61
C PHE A 63 15.56 -1.03 -2.46
N LEU A 64 14.48 -1.04 -3.25
CA LEU A 64 13.55 -2.17 -3.37
C LEU A 64 14.07 -3.21 -4.38
N ARG A 65 13.50 -4.42 -4.35
CA ARG A 65 13.75 -5.45 -5.37
C ARG A 65 13.48 -4.90 -6.77
N GLY A 66 14.34 -5.27 -7.71
CA GLY A 66 14.24 -4.78 -9.08
C GLY A 66 14.83 -3.39 -9.33
N SER A 67 15.55 -2.85 -8.35
CA SER A 67 16.52 -1.79 -8.60
C SER A 67 17.87 -2.39 -9.06
N SER A 68 18.79 -1.55 -9.54
CA SER A 68 20.17 -1.98 -9.81
C SER A 68 21.01 -2.19 -8.54
N TYR A 69 20.45 -1.96 -7.36
CA TYR A 69 21.12 -2.11 -6.08
C TYR A 69 20.55 -3.31 -5.32
N ALA A 70 21.35 -3.89 -4.43
CA ALA A 70 20.88 -4.95 -3.55
C ALA A 70 19.72 -4.44 -2.67
N GLU A 71 18.68 -5.25 -2.50
CA GLU A 71 17.54 -4.92 -1.66
C GLU A 71 17.99 -4.54 -0.24
N GLY A 72 17.40 -3.48 0.31
CA GLY A 72 17.73 -2.99 1.65
C GLY A 72 18.99 -2.11 1.72
N THR A 73 19.70 -1.88 0.61
CA THR A 73 20.82 -0.93 0.57
C THR A 73 20.29 0.49 0.72
N LEU A 74 20.81 1.25 1.68
CA LEU A 74 20.46 2.67 1.86
C LEU A 74 20.87 3.51 0.65
N PHE A 75 20.13 4.58 0.38
CA PHE A 75 20.51 5.52 -0.66
C PHE A 75 21.87 6.15 -0.36
N PRO A 76 22.76 6.28 -1.37
CA PRO A 76 24.11 6.82 -1.15
C PRO A 76 24.15 8.27 -0.62
N TRP A 77 23.03 8.99 -0.72
CA TRP A 77 22.89 10.38 -0.25
C TRP A 77 22.09 10.51 1.05
N THR A 78 21.77 9.40 1.72
CA THR A 78 21.16 9.45 3.05
C THR A 78 22.16 10.08 4.04
N VAL A 79 21.79 11.23 4.60
CA VAL A 79 22.62 11.96 5.59
C VAL A 79 22.19 11.65 7.02
N SER A 80 20.89 11.45 7.24
CA SER A 80 20.29 11.14 8.54
C SER A 80 19.18 10.11 8.32
N ASP A 81 19.15 9.09 9.16
CA ASP A 81 18.10 8.08 9.23
C ASP A 81 17.60 8.02 10.68
N PHE A 82 16.29 7.85 10.85
CA PHE A 82 15.68 7.60 12.16
C PHE A 82 14.83 6.35 12.02
N SER A 83 15.41 5.23 12.45
CA SER A 83 14.86 3.91 12.12
C SER A 83 13.56 3.65 12.87
N LEU A 84 12.76 2.71 12.35
CA LEU A 84 11.57 2.24 13.05
C LEU A 84 11.90 1.67 14.44
N MET A 85 13.08 1.04 14.59
CA MET A 85 13.51 0.52 15.89
C MET A 85 13.77 1.66 16.88
N ASP A 86 14.52 2.69 16.48
CA ASP A 86 14.77 3.87 17.32
C ASP A 86 13.45 4.56 17.70
N ALA A 87 12.50 4.64 16.76
CA ALA A 87 11.19 5.22 17.00
C ALA A 87 10.36 4.45 18.03
N ILE A 88 10.50 3.11 18.07
CA ILE A 88 9.86 2.26 19.08
C ILE A 88 10.54 2.45 20.44
N GLU A 89 11.87 2.46 20.48
CA GLU A 89 12.66 2.63 21.72
C GLU A 89 12.45 4.00 22.35
N CYS A 90 12.29 5.05 21.54
CA CYS A 90 11.97 6.40 22.00
C CYS A 90 10.49 6.57 22.41
N GLY A 91 9.65 5.55 22.23
CA GLY A 91 8.22 5.60 22.55
C GLY A 91 7.38 6.48 21.61
N ILE A 92 7.92 6.87 20.46
CA ILE A 92 7.22 7.67 19.45
C ILE A 92 6.26 6.78 18.64
N VAL A 93 6.65 5.53 18.39
CA VAL A 93 5.89 4.56 17.60
C VAL A 93 5.46 3.37 18.46
N LYS A 94 4.24 2.87 18.21
CA LYS A 94 3.70 1.68 18.88
C LYS A 94 4.23 0.40 18.23
N LEU A 95 4.46 -0.64 19.05
CA LEU A 95 4.77 -1.96 18.55
C LEU A 95 3.61 -2.49 17.68
N PRO A 96 3.87 -2.95 16.43
CA PRO A 96 2.83 -3.51 15.59
C PRO A 96 2.27 -4.78 16.24
N ARG A 97 0.98 -4.77 16.56
CA ARG A 97 0.27 -5.95 17.06
C ARG A 97 -0.35 -6.68 15.88
N VAL A 98 -0.08 -7.98 15.78
CA VAL A 98 -0.77 -8.82 14.79
C VAL A 98 -2.16 -9.16 15.36
N PRO A 99 -3.25 -8.96 14.61
CA PRO A 99 -4.57 -9.37 15.05
C PRO A 99 -4.64 -10.90 15.14
N ILE A 100 -4.82 -11.43 16.36
CA ILE A 100 -4.99 -12.88 16.65
C ILE A 100 -6.48 -13.21 16.81
N ALA A 101 -7.38 -12.50 16.12
CA ALA A 101 -8.81 -12.76 16.23
C ALA A 101 -9.23 -14.04 15.49
N ASP A 102 -8.58 -15.18 15.77
CA ASP A 102 -9.11 -16.49 15.40
C ASP A 102 -10.15 -16.89 16.44
N ASN A 103 -11.42 -16.58 16.17
CA ASN A 103 -12.54 -17.20 16.87
C ASN A 103 -12.88 -18.58 16.28
N VAL A 104 -11.89 -19.25 15.66
CA VAL A 104 -12.02 -20.59 15.09
C VAL A 104 -11.19 -21.55 15.95
N PRO A 105 -11.82 -22.45 16.73
CA PRO A 105 -11.11 -23.45 17.50
C PRO A 105 -10.24 -24.33 16.57
N GLY A 106 -8.93 -24.41 16.83
CA GLY A 106 -8.04 -25.44 16.25
C GLY A 106 -7.21 -25.08 15.01
N GLY A 107 -6.91 -23.80 14.74
CA GLY A 107 -5.96 -23.42 13.68
C GLY A 107 -4.60 -22.97 14.23
N ASP A 108 -3.53 -23.73 13.97
CA ASP A 108 -2.17 -23.54 14.53
C ASP A 108 -1.42 -22.25 14.09
N MET A 109 -2.01 -21.38 13.28
CA MET A 109 -1.40 -20.11 12.85
C MET A 109 -2.46 -19.02 12.72
N PRO A 110 -2.21 -17.77 13.16
CA PRO A 110 -3.17 -16.67 13.06
C PRO A 110 -3.52 -16.45 11.58
N LYS A 111 -4.73 -16.88 11.17
CA LYS A 111 -5.14 -16.91 9.75
C LYS A 111 -5.05 -15.53 9.09
N PHE A 112 -5.22 -14.47 9.86
CA PHE A 112 -5.13 -13.09 9.39
C PHE A 112 -3.70 -12.60 9.10
N ARG A 113 -2.66 -13.25 9.64
CA ARG A 113 -1.26 -12.84 9.38
C ARG A 113 -0.89 -12.99 7.90
N ASN A 114 -1.35 -14.07 7.27
CA ASN A 114 -1.11 -14.37 5.86
C ASN A 114 -2.44 -14.42 5.08
N LEU A 115 -3.37 -13.51 5.38
CA LEU A 115 -4.69 -13.47 4.73
C LEU A 115 -4.57 -13.47 3.20
N TRP A 116 -3.62 -12.70 2.64
CA TRP A 116 -3.44 -12.64 1.19
C TRP A 116 -3.08 -13.99 0.56
N ALA A 117 -2.31 -14.83 1.26
CA ALA A 117 -1.96 -16.16 0.77
C ALA A 117 -3.18 -17.09 0.65
N SER A 118 -4.19 -16.91 1.51
CA SER A 118 -5.43 -17.71 1.47
C SER A 118 -6.47 -17.15 0.51
N ILE A 119 -6.62 -15.82 0.43
CA ILE A 119 -7.68 -15.19 -0.38
C ILE A 119 -7.24 -14.84 -1.80
N GLY A 120 -5.94 -14.67 -2.08
CA GLY A 120 -5.46 -14.11 -3.36
C GLY A 120 -5.89 -14.91 -4.59
N LYS A 121 -6.04 -16.23 -4.47
CA LYS A 121 -6.57 -17.10 -5.56
C LYS A 121 -8.09 -17.01 -5.72
N LYS A 122 -8.81 -16.67 -4.65
CA LYS A 122 -10.27 -16.54 -4.59
C LYS A 122 -10.76 -15.14 -4.97
N MET A 123 -9.86 -14.16 -5.03
CA MET A 123 -10.21 -12.79 -5.39
C MET A 123 -10.70 -12.71 -6.84
N PRO A 124 -11.76 -11.92 -7.12
CA PRO A 124 -12.22 -11.67 -8.48
C PRO A 124 -11.08 -11.07 -9.32
N LYS A 125 -10.73 -11.74 -10.41
CA LYS A 125 -9.76 -11.23 -11.38
C LYS A 125 -10.50 -10.49 -12.48
N ALA A 126 -10.08 -9.27 -12.79
CA ALA A 126 -10.47 -8.64 -14.04
C ALA A 126 -9.89 -9.47 -15.20
N SER A 127 -10.73 -10.01 -16.08
CA SER A 127 -10.27 -10.80 -17.23
C SER A 127 -9.50 -9.90 -18.20
N CYS A 128 -8.29 -10.33 -18.56
CA CYS A 128 -7.49 -9.72 -19.62
C CYS A 128 -8.09 -10.12 -20.99
N GLY A 129 -9.20 -9.51 -21.36
CA GLY A 129 -9.90 -9.82 -22.61
C GLY A 129 -11.21 -9.06 -22.74
N GLY A 130 -11.19 -7.96 -23.51
CA GLY A 130 -12.38 -7.32 -24.07
C GLY A 130 -13.41 -6.80 -23.07
N GLY A 131 -13.22 -5.57 -22.60
CA GLY A 131 -14.23 -4.81 -21.84
C GLY A 131 -14.00 -4.85 -20.32
N ALA A 132 -14.00 -3.69 -19.69
CA ALA A 132 -13.93 -3.56 -18.24
C ALA A 132 -15.22 -4.15 -17.62
N ARG A 133 -15.23 -5.45 -17.32
CA ARG A 133 -16.31 -6.02 -16.52
C ARG A 133 -16.22 -5.39 -15.13
N VAL A 134 -17.27 -4.64 -14.77
CA VAL A 134 -17.44 -4.10 -13.41
C VAL A 134 -17.41 -5.30 -12.47
N LEU A 135 -16.40 -5.35 -11.60
CA LEU A 135 -16.31 -6.39 -10.59
C LEU A 135 -17.41 -6.17 -9.57
N ASP A 136 -18.14 -7.23 -9.21
CA ASP A 136 -19.23 -7.15 -8.23
C ASP A 136 -18.66 -7.04 -6.81
N PRO A 137 -18.86 -5.94 -6.07
CA PRO A 137 -18.37 -5.79 -4.71
C PRO A 137 -18.92 -6.84 -3.73
N LEU A 138 -20.04 -7.51 -4.03
CA LEU A 138 -20.56 -8.61 -3.21
C LEU A 138 -19.84 -9.95 -3.43
N SER A 139 -18.96 -10.03 -4.44
CA SER A 139 -18.17 -11.25 -4.71
C SER A 139 -16.90 -11.37 -3.86
N LEU A 140 -16.71 -10.50 -2.86
CA LEU A 140 -15.61 -10.62 -1.90
C LEU A 140 -15.72 -11.93 -1.11
N SER A 141 -14.58 -12.59 -0.87
CA SER A 141 -14.57 -13.84 -0.11
C SER A 141 -15.08 -13.64 1.32
N ALA A 142 -15.84 -14.60 1.84
CA ALA A 142 -16.34 -14.57 3.21
C ALA A 142 -15.21 -14.41 4.25
N GLU A 143 -14.03 -14.98 3.97
CA GLU A 143 -12.82 -14.82 4.79
C GLU A 143 -12.38 -13.35 4.90
N LEU A 144 -12.37 -12.62 3.78
CA LEU A 144 -12.01 -11.20 3.76
C LEU A 144 -13.09 -10.35 4.44
N GLN A 145 -14.37 -10.63 4.21
CA GLN A 145 -15.46 -9.93 4.88
C GLN A 145 -15.38 -10.12 6.40
N THR A 146 -15.18 -11.35 6.87
CA THR A 146 -15.02 -11.66 8.30
C THR A 146 -13.83 -10.92 8.90
N ALA A 147 -12.69 -10.89 8.20
CA ALA A 147 -11.50 -10.16 8.64
C ALA A 147 -11.77 -8.64 8.73
N LEU A 148 -12.44 -8.06 7.73
CA LEU A 148 -12.81 -6.64 7.72
C LEU A 148 -13.73 -6.29 8.90
N TYR A 149 -14.79 -7.08 9.13
CA TYR A 149 -15.70 -6.84 10.26
C TYR A 149 -15.01 -7.00 11.61
N ALA A 150 -14.16 -8.03 11.78
CA ALA A 150 -13.42 -8.23 13.03
C ALA A 150 -12.47 -7.06 13.33
N LEU A 151 -11.75 -6.57 12.32
CA LEU A 151 -10.85 -5.42 12.47
C LEU A 151 -11.61 -4.11 12.70
N TYR A 152 -12.74 -3.93 12.01
CA TYR A 152 -13.61 -2.78 12.19
C TYR A 152 -14.25 -2.75 13.60
N GLY A 153 -14.68 -3.90 14.12
CA GLY A 153 -15.20 -3.98 15.49
C GLY A 153 -14.17 -3.61 16.57
N HIS A 154 -12.87 -3.78 16.29
CA HIS A 154 -11.81 -3.27 17.18
C HIS A 154 -11.60 -1.75 17.02
N TYR A 155 -11.71 -1.25 15.79
CA TYR A 155 -11.70 0.19 15.52
C TYR A 155 -12.84 0.91 16.25
N GLU A 156 -14.07 0.40 16.17
CA GLU A 156 -15.26 0.97 16.82
C GLU A 156 -15.07 1.11 18.34
N LYS A 157 -14.61 0.04 19.00
CA LYS A 157 -14.27 0.09 20.44
C LYS A 157 -13.21 1.14 20.77
N THR A 158 -12.23 1.30 19.89
CA THR A 158 -11.16 2.32 20.06
C THR A 158 -11.71 3.72 19.86
N PHE A 159 -12.58 3.91 18.86
CA PHE A 159 -13.26 5.16 18.57
C PHE A 159 -14.12 5.61 19.76
N ASP A 160 -14.94 4.72 20.31
CA ASP A 160 -15.78 4.99 21.48
C ASP A 160 -14.94 5.35 22.71
N LEU A 161 -13.83 4.65 22.92
CA LEU A 161 -12.90 4.96 24.00
C LEU A 161 -12.29 6.36 23.83
N TRP A 162 -11.82 6.71 22.62
CA TRP A 162 -11.22 8.01 22.35
C TRP A 162 -12.24 9.15 22.50
N GLN A 163 -13.49 8.92 22.12
CA GLN A 163 -14.58 9.86 22.36
C GLN A 163 -14.83 10.08 23.85
N LYS A 164 -14.86 9.01 24.65
CA LYS A 164 -15.03 9.10 26.12
C LYS A 164 -13.89 9.83 26.81
N GLU A 165 -12.66 9.63 26.37
CA GLU A 165 -11.46 10.28 26.90
C GLU A 165 -11.27 11.73 26.38
N GLY A 166 -12.17 12.24 25.54
CA GLY A 166 -12.10 13.60 24.99
C GLY A 166 -10.91 13.82 24.05
N MET A 167 -10.44 12.77 23.37
CA MET A 167 -9.34 12.89 22.41
C MET A 167 -9.76 13.76 21.22
N PRO A 168 -8.97 14.79 20.84
CA PRO A 168 -9.38 15.77 19.83
C PRO A 168 -9.36 15.22 18.39
N VAL A 169 -8.68 14.09 18.16
CA VAL A 169 -8.50 13.50 16.84
C VAL A 169 -9.06 12.08 16.86
N PRO A 170 -9.97 11.69 15.95
CA PRO A 170 -10.50 10.33 15.91
C PRO A 170 -9.43 9.35 15.39
N PRO A 171 -9.52 8.06 15.77
CA PRO A 171 -8.65 7.04 15.18
C PRO A 171 -8.93 6.89 13.68
N VAL A 172 -7.92 6.39 12.95
CA VAL A 172 -8.03 6.12 11.51
C VAL A 172 -7.95 4.61 11.26
N PHE A 173 -8.81 4.09 10.39
CA PHE A 173 -8.76 2.73 9.88
C PHE A 173 -8.27 2.73 8.43
N ILE A 174 -7.11 2.10 8.19
CA ILE A 174 -6.46 2.09 6.86
C ILE A 174 -6.48 0.67 6.29
N ILE A 175 -6.95 0.54 5.05
CA ILE A 175 -6.91 -0.71 4.29
C ILE A 175 -5.95 -0.53 3.12
N VAL A 176 -4.88 -1.32 3.09
CA VAL A 176 -3.89 -1.30 2.00
C VAL A 176 -4.13 -2.50 1.10
N CYS A 177 -4.29 -2.25 -0.20
CA CYS A 177 -4.54 -3.27 -1.21
C CYS A 177 -3.35 -3.41 -2.15
N ASN A 178 -3.18 -4.60 -2.74
CA ASN A 178 -2.08 -4.90 -3.65
C ASN A 178 -2.19 -4.20 -5.01
N ASN A 179 -3.39 -3.83 -5.45
CA ASN A 179 -3.59 -3.12 -6.72
C ASN A 179 -4.84 -2.22 -6.66
N THR A 180 -4.95 -1.33 -7.66
CA THR A 180 -6.05 -0.36 -7.76
C THR A 180 -7.41 -1.02 -7.95
N THR A 181 -7.48 -2.15 -8.65
CA THR A 181 -8.74 -2.87 -8.92
C THR A 181 -9.33 -3.45 -7.63
N THR A 182 -8.50 -4.11 -6.82
CA THR A 182 -8.87 -4.63 -5.50
C THR A 182 -9.22 -3.49 -4.54
N SER A 183 -8.47 -2.38 -4.57
CA SER A 183 -8.81 -1.20 -3.76
C SER A 183 -10.18 -0.63 -4.11
N LYS A 184 -10.54 -0.58 -5.40
CA LYS A 184 -11.84 -0.10 -5.86
C LYS A 184 -12.96 -1.04 -5.43
N LEU A 185 -12.74 -2.35 -5.53
CA LEU A 185 -13.71 -3.36 -5.10
C LEU A 185 -14.03 -3.25 -3.61
N ILE A 186 -13.00 -3.12 -2.76
CA ILE A 186 -13.16 -2.96 -1.32
C ILE A 186 -13.79 -1.61 -0.97
N HIS A 187 -13.37 -0.53 -1.65
CA HIS A 187 -14.00 0.78 -1.50
C HIS A 187 -15.50 0.71 -1.78
N ASP A 188 -15.88 0.10 -2.89
CA ASP A 188 -17.28 0.00 -3.31
C ASP A 188 -18.10 -0.89 -2.38
N PHE A 189 -17.48 -1.92 -1.79
CA PHE A 189 -18.10 -2.73 -0.74
C PHE A 189 -18.38 -1.92 0.54
N ILE A 190 -17.45 -1.05 0.97
CA ILE A 190 -17.55 -0.29 2.22
C ILE A 190 -18.42 0.97 2.06
N ALA A 191 -18.16 1.76 1.02
CA ALA A 191 -18.84 3.04 0.76
C ALA A 191 -20.23 2.86 0.13
N GLY A 192 -20.52 1.65 -0.36
CA GLY A 192 -21.70 1.36 -1.18
C GLY A 192 -21.44 1.58 -2.66
N PHE A 193 -22.29 0.97 -3.49
CA PHE A 193 -22.15 1.00 -4.94
C PHE A 193 -23.52 0.95 -5.64
N GLU A 194 -23.56 1.45 -6.86
CA GLU A 194 -24.76 1.38 -7.70
C GLU A 194 -24.68 0.18 -8.64
N ARG A 195 -25.71 -0.67 -8.64
CA ARG A 195 -25.86 -1.71 -9.67
C ARG A 195 -26.56 -1.15 -10.89
N ARG A 196 -26.02 -1.48 -12.06
CA ARG A 196 -26.72 -1.34 -13.33
C ARG A 196 -27.57 -2.59 -13.50
N ASN A 197 -28.89 -2.46 -13.41
CA ASN A 197 -29.79 -3.56 -13.73
C ASN A 197 -29.87 -3.72 -15.24
N ASP A 198 -29.56 -4.90 -15.75
CA ASP A 198 -29.59 -5.21 -17.19
C ASP A 198 -31.02 -5.09 -17.78
N ASP A 199 -32.05 -5.23 -16.94
CA ASP A 199 -33.45 -5.27 -17.39
C ASP A 199 -34.07 -3.90 -17.70
N LEU A 200 -33.52 -2.79 -17.17
CA LEU A 200 -34.20 -1.48 -17.22
C LEU A 200 -33.28 -0.27 -17.44
N GLY A 201 -31.96 -0.45 -17.52
CA GLY A 201 -31.01 0.65 -17.67
C GLY A 201 -30.97 1.65 -16.50
N LYS A 202 -31.75 1.41 -15.44
CA LYS A 202 -31.80 2.20 -14.21
C LYS A 202 -30.68 1.77 -13.26
N ARG A 203 -30.04 2.75 -12.62
CA ARG A 203 -29.09 2.53 -11.54
C ARG A 203 -29.85 2.49 -10.23
N SER A 204 -29.65 1.44 -9.45
CA SER A 204 -30.23 1.31 -8.12
C SER A 204 -29.11 1.25 -7.08
N PRO A 205 -29.18 2.05 -6.00
CA PRO A 205 -28.19 1.99 -4.92
C PRO A 205 -28.31 0.64 -4.22
N CYS A 206 -27.19 -0.08 -4.10
CA CYS A 206 -27.13 -1.26 -3.25
C CYS A 206 -26.77 -0.83 -1.83
N PRO A 207 -27.57 -1.19 -0.81
CA PRO A 207 -27.21 -0.91 0.57
C PRO A 207 -25.94 -1.67 0.92
N VAL A 208 -25.07 -0.99 1.68
CA VAL A 208 -23.87 -1.60 2.25
C VAL A 208 -24.31 -2.78 3.13
N PRO A 209 -23.73 -3.98 2.97
CA PRO A 209 -24.03 -5.10 3.85
C PRO A 209 -23.74 -4.67 5.30
N GLN A 210 -24.76 -4.78 6.14
CA GLN A 210 -24.64 -4.54 7.58
C GLN A 210 -24.00 -5.77 8.23
N PRO A 211 -23.18 -5.59 9.29
CA PRO A 211 -22.59 -6.71 10.04
C PRO A 211 -23.64 -7.65 10.63
#